data_AF-A0A1E4P0S7-F1
#
_entry.id   AF-A0A1E4P0S7-F1
#
_cell.length_a   1.000
_cell.length_b   1.000
_cell.length_c   1.000
_cell.angle_alpha   90.00
_cell.angle_beta   90.00
_cell.angle_gamma   90.00
#
_symmetry.space_group_name_H-M   'P 1'
#
loop_
_entity.id
_entity.type
_entity.pdbx_description
1 polymer ?
#
loop_
_entity_poly.entity_id
_entity_poly.type
_entity_poly.pdbx_seq_one_letter_code
_entity_poly.pdbx_strand_id
1 'polypeptide(L)'
;MKKLTLQILTAAVGLTAAQVAVFAAEPAAAGEGGRTGAAFSAATQAIARHDDHAAAADLRQAAAVLEHEAARAGGDAKRALVAARADLESSASALDHGTEQTARELDRSFARADHAMALAQREQAAQSWSEKAYARSGRELKEAADSLASAGDWAGGRAKAAAHAAAAGADAVGDKLARGGHWARDEVASGFDSLGRGLDDLGRAIGVNSKARSLPVGG
;
A
#
# COMPACT_ATOMS: atom_id res chain seq x y z
N MET A 1 -62.66 -5.50 -39.32
CA MET A 1 -62.78 -5.17 -37.87
C MET A 1 -61.99 -6.19 -37.07
N LYS A 2 -61.33 -5.74 -35.97
CA LYS A 2 -60.40 -6.45 -35.03
C LYS A 2 -58.91 -6.29 -35.43
N LYS A 3 -58.20 -5.31 -34.84
CA LYS A 3 -57.37 -5.27 -33.59
C LYS A 3 -55.92 -5.71 -33.86
N LEU A 4 -54.98 -4.75 -33.89
CA LEU A 4 -54.03 -4.38 -32.82
C LEU A 4 -52.99 -5.47 -32.52
N THR A 5 -51.69 -5.15 -32.64
CA THR A 5 -50.76 -4.98 -31.49
C THR A 5 -49.30 -4.90 -31.96
N LEU A 6 -48.64 -3.84 -31.51
CA LEU A 6 -47.21 -3.51 -31.57
C LEU A 6 -46.45 -4.38 -30.55
N GLN A 7 -45.32 -4.99 -30.92
CA GLN A 7 -44.33 -5.48 -29.94
C GLN A 7 -42.93 -5.00 -30.32
N ILE A 8 -42.40 -4.16 -29.44
CA ILE A 8 -41.02 -3.68 -29.36
C ILE A 8 -40.17 -4.85 -28.84
N LEU A 9 -39.16 -5.27 -29.60
CA LEU A 9 -38.18 -6.25 -29.13
C LEU A 9 -37.13 -5.54 -28.27
N THR A 10 -37.24 -5.71 -26.96
CA THR A 10 -36.20 -5.40 -25.99
C THR A 10 -35.12 -6.49 -26.09
N ALA A 11 -33.94 -6.15 -26.59
CA ALA A 11 -32.78 -7.03 -26.53
C ALA A 11 -32.19 -6.96 -25.11
N ALA A 12 -32.50 -7.97 -24.31
CA ALA A 12 -31.84 -8.23 -23.03
C ALA A 12 -30.42 -8.76 -23.30
N VAL A 13 -29.40 -7.96 -22.97
CA VAL A 13 -28.04 -8.47 -22.83
C VAL A 13 -28.01 -9.28 -21.53
N GLY A 14 -28.05 -10.60 -21.67
CA GLY A 14 -27.90 -11.54 -20.57
C GLY A 14 -26.48 -11.49 -20.02
N LEU A 15 -26.31 -10.83 -18.89
CA LEU A 15 -25.13 -10.97 -18.04
C LEU A 15 -25.20 -12.38 -17.41
N THR A 16 -24.30 -13.28 -17.83
CA THR A 16 -24.23 -14.63 -17.27
C THR A 16 -23.47 -14.60 -15.94
N ALA A 17 -23.92 -15.42 -14.98
CA ALA A 17 -23.45 -15.48 -13.59
C ALA A 17 -22.03 -16.09 -13.41
N ALA A 18 -21.13 -15.93 -14.38
CA ALA A 18 -19.81 -16.55 -14.38
C ALA A 18 -18.64 -15.60 -14.04
N GLN A 19 -18.90 -14.32 -13.73
CA GLN A 19 -17.85 -13.33 -13.41
C GLN A 19 -17.74 -12.94 -11.93
N VAL A 20 -18.42 -13.66 -11.02
CA VAL A 20 -18.24 -13.49 -9.58
C VAL A 20 -17.55 -14.73 -9.01
N ALA A 21 -16.27 -14.90 -9.36
CA ALA A 21 -15.36 -15.84 -8.71
C ALA A 21 -13.90 -15.49 -9.00
N VAL A 22 -13.43 -14.35 -8.47
CA VAL A 22 -12.01 -14.16 -8.13
C VAL A 22 -11.94 -13.83 -6.64
N PHE A 23 -12.36 -14.81 -5.83
CA PHE A 23 -12.07 -14.86 -4.40
C PHE A 23 -11.91 -16.33 -4.05
N ALA A 24 -10.67 -16.81 -4.12
CA ALA A 24 -10.13 -18.06 -3.55
C ALA A 24 -9.00 -18.63 -4.45
N ALA A 25 -7.92 -17.87 -4.57
CA ALA A 25 -6.59 -18.45 -4.56
C ALA A 25 -5.79 -17.53 -3.65
N GLU A 26 -5.45 -18.00 -2.46
CA GLU A 26 -4.51 -17.31 -1.58
C GLU A 26 -3.12 -17.56 -2.18
N PRO A 27 -2.44 -16.57 -2.81
CA PRO A 27 -1.01 -16.67 -2.97
C PRO A 27 -0.40 -16.48 -1.58
N ALA A 28 -0.11 -17.60 -0.92
CA ALA A 28 0.79 -17.62 0.22
C ALA A 28 2.18 -17.15 -0.22
N ALA A 29 2.38 -15.83 -0.33
CA ALA A 29 3.68 -15.13 -0.42
C ALA A 29 3.59 -13.61 -0.71
N ALA A 30 2.40 -13.02 -0.94
CA ALA A 30 2.30 -11.57 -1.05
C ALA A 30 1.82 -10.97 0.28
N GLY A 31 2.72 -10.34 1.04
CA GLY A 31 2.35 -9.54 2.20
C GLY A 31 1.33 -8.46 1.85
N GLU A 32 0.71 -7.81 2.85
CA GLU A 32 -0.35 -6.83 2.61
C GLU A 32 0.11 -5.64 1.73
N GLY A 33 1.38 -5.26 1.79
CA GLY A 33 2.00 -4.28 0.88
C GLY A 33 2.10 -4.74 -0.58
N GLY A 34 2.19 -6.04 -0.84
CA GLY A 34 2.09 -6.59 -2.20
C GLY A 34 0.68 -6.45 -2.80
N ARG A 35 -0.35 -6.44 -1.94
CA ARG A 35 -1.75 -6.28 -2.38
C ARG A 35 -2.08 -4.85 -2.76
N THR A 36 -1.54 -3.84 -2.08
CA THR A 36 -1.68 -2.43 -2.49
C THR A 36 -0.94 -2.16 -3.79
N GLY A 37 0.30 -2.64 -3.94
CA GLY A 37 1.07 -2.49 -5.18
C GLY A 37 0.38 -3.11 -6.40
N ALA A 38 -0.22 -4.29 -6.26
CA ALA A 38 -0.99 -4.91 -7.33
C ALA A 38 -2.23 -4.08 -7.72
N ALA A 39 -2.97 -3.56 -6.73
CA ALA A 39 -4.13 -2.71 -6.97
C ALA A 39 -3.73 -1.39 -7.66
N PHE A 40 -2.62 -0.76 -7.27
CA PHE A 40 -2.13 0.46 -7.93
C PHE A 40 -1.72 0.20 -9.38
N SER A 41 -1.01 -0.91 -9.65
CA SER A 41 -0.67 -1.30 -11.02
C SER A 41 -1.93 -1.54 -11.87
N ALA A 42 -2.93 -2.21 -11.31
CA ALA A 42 -4.20 -2.48 -11.98
C ALA A 42 -4.98 -1.18 -12.28
N ALA A 43 -5.05 -0.26 -11.31
CA ALA A 43 -5.67 1.04 -11.47
C ALA A 43 -5.01 1.86 -12.60
N THR A 44 -3.67 1.93 -12.62
CA THR A 44 -2.93 2.63 -13.70
C THR A 44 -3.19 2.00 -15.07
N GLN A 45 -3.26 0.67 -15.15
CA GLN A 45 -3.60 -0.03 -16.38
C GLN A 45 -5.05 0.20 -16.82
N ALA A 46 -5.99 0.27 -15.88
CA ALA A 46 -7.41 0.55 -16.17
C ALA A 46 -7.58 1.98 -16.71
N ILE A 47 -6.93 2.97 -16.11
CA ILE A 47 -6.92 4.36 -16.61
C ILE A 47 -6.32 4.44 -18.02
N ALA A 48 -5.23 3.71 -18.29
CA ALA A 48 -4.64 3.65 -19.62
C ALA A 48 -5.58 3.03 -20.68
N ARG A 49 -6.59 2.26 -20.25
CA ARG A 49 -7.67 1.72 -21.10
C ARG A 49 -8.95 2.58 -21.08
N HIS A 50 -8.94 3.74 -20.41
CA HIS A 50 -10.11 4.57 -20.15
C HIS A 50 -11.25 3.83 -19.40
N ASP A 51 -10.88 2.89 -18.53
CA ASP A 51 -11.81 2.13 -17.69
C ASP A 51 -11.79 2.69 -16.26
N ASP A 52 -12.39 3.87 -16.09
CA ASP A 52 -12.38 4.62 -14.83
C ASP A 52 -13.11 3.88 -13.71
N HIS A 53 -14.13 3.08 -14.04
CA HIS A 53 -14.86 2.26 -13.07
C HIS A 53 -13.99 1.11 -12.52
N ALA A 54 -13.23 0.42 -13.39
CA ALA A 54 -12.29 -0.60 -12.93
C ALA A 54 -11.19 0.03 -12.06
N ALA A 55 -10.65 1.19 -12.48
CA ALA A 55 -9.66 1.90 -11.70
C ALA A 55 -10.21 2.30 -10.32
N ALA A 56 -11.42 2.84 -10.24
CA ALA A 56 -12.08 3.18 -8.98
C ALA A 56 -12.26 1.96 -8.08
N ALA A 57 -12.61 0.79 -8.64
CA ALA A 57 -12.72 -0.46 -7.89
C ALA A 57 -11.37 -0.89 -7.29
N ASP A 58 -10.29 -0.82 -8.08
CA ASP A 58 -8.93 -1.15 -7.61
C ASP A 58 -8.47 -0.19 -6.50
N LEU A 59 -8.75 1.11 -6.62
CA LEU A 59 -8.46 2.10 -5.57
C LEU A 59 -9.20 1.81 -4.26
N ARG A 60 -10.47 1.39 -4.34
CA ARG A 60 -11.25 0.99 -3.15
C ARG A 60 -10.71 -0.29 -2.52
N GLN A 61 -10.23 -1.24 -3.33
CA GLN A 61 -9.57 -2.43 -2.80
C GLN A 61 -8.32 -2.07 -2.01
N ALA A 62 -7.48 -1.16 -2.53
CA ALA A 62 -6.32 -0.67 -1.80
C ALA A 62 -6.73 0.07 -0.51
N ALA A 63 -7.77 0.92 -0.56
CA ALA A 63 -8.30 1.61 0.62
C ALA A 63 -8.77 0.63 1.72
N ALA A 64 -9.42 -0.47 1.34
CA ALA A 64 -9.84 -1.50 2.29
C ALA A 64 -8.66 -2.20 2.99
N VAL A 65 -7.53 -2.38 2.29
CA VAL A 65 -6.29 -2.88 2.91
C VAL A 65 -5.75 -1.87 3.94
N LEU A 66 -5.72 -0.58 3.59
CA LEU A 66 -5.27 0.46 4.52
C LEU A 66 -6.17 0.56 5.76
N GLU A 67 -7.48 0.35 5.62
CA GLU A 67 -8.42 0.30 6.74
C GLU A 67 -8.12 -0.84 7.70
N HIS A 68 -7.91 -2.05 7.16
CA HIS A 68 -7.53 -3.21 7.96
C HIS A 68 -6.25 -2.95 8.74
N GLU A 69 -5.25 -2.33 8.11
CA GLU A 69 -4.00 -1.98 8.78
C GLU A 69 -4.16 -0.89 9.82
N ALA A 70 -5.00 0.11 9.55
CA ALA A 70 -5.27 1.19 10.49
C ALA A 70 -5.95 0.69 11.77
N ALA A 71 -6.70 -0.41 11.70
CA ALA A 71 -7.31 -1.05 12.86
C ALA A 71 -6.27 -1.68 13.81
N ARG A 72 -5.11 -2.08 13.28
CA ARG A 72 -4.01 -2.71 14.04
C ARG A 72 -2.92 -1.72 14.45
N ALA A 73 -2.78 -0.62 13.72
CA ALA A 73 -1.78 0.41 13.97
C ALA A 73 -2.16 1.35 15.13
N GLY A 74 -1.15 1.99 15.72
CA GLY A 74 -1.30 3.05 16.71
C GLY A 74 -0.78 4.40 16.20
N GLY A 75 -0.90 5.43 17.04
CA GLY A 75 -0.14 6.68 16.90
C GLY A 75 -0.20 7.33 15.52
N ASP A 76 0.98 7.62 14.96
CA ASP A 76 1.16 8.36 13.71
C ASP A 76 0.92 7.47 12.48
N ALA A 77 1.29 6.18 12.55
CA ALA A 77 1.03 5.22 11.50
C ALA A 77 -0.48 5.07 11.24
N LYS A 78 -1.30 4.95 12.30
CA LYS A 78 -2.77 4.92 12.15
C LYS A 78 -3.31 6.16 11.45
N ARG A 79 -2.84 7.36 11.84
CA ARG A 79 -3.30 8.61 11.22
C ARG A 79 -2.88 8.69 9.75
N ALA A 80 -1.67 8.24 9.42
CA ALA A 80 -1.20 8.16 8.04
C ALA A 80 -2.07 7.22 7.19
N LEU A 81 -2.37 6.02 7.71
CA LEU A 81 -3.20 5.04 7.02
C LEU A 81 -4.63 5.54 6.77
N VAL A 82 -5.26 6.15 7.79
CA VAL A 82 -6.60 6.75 7.65
C VAL A 82 -6.61 7.88 6.62
N ALA A 83 -5.60 8.74 6.62
CA ALA A 83 -5.50 9.83 5.64
C ALA A 83 -5.29 9.29 4.23
N ALA A 84 -4.37 8.35 4.04
CA ALA A 84 -4.14 7.73 2.73
C ALA A 84 -5.36 6.95 2.22
N ARG A 85 -6.10 6.28 3.11
CA ARG A 85 -7.38 5.65 2.76
C ARG A 85 -8.37 6.67 2.19
N ALA A 86 -8.56 7.79 2.88
CA ALA A 86 -9.47 8.84 2.45
C ALA A 86 -9.04 9.46 1.12
N ASP A 87 -7.73 9.66 0.89
CA ASP A 87 -7.19 10.13 -0.39
C ASP A 87 -7.56 9.14 -1.52
N LEU A 88 -7.39 7.82 -1.32
CA LEU A 88 -7.75 6.79 -2.30
C LEU A 88 -9.27 6.72 -2.56
N GLU A 89 -10.10 6.80 -1.52
CA GLU A 89 -11.57 6.84 -1.66
C GLU A 89 -12.04 8.07 -2.43
N SER A 90 -11.38 9.22 -2.23
CA SER A 90 -11.66 10.45 -2.96
C SER A 90 -11.31 10.31 -4.44
N SER A 91 -10.12 9.77 -4.77
CA SER A 91 -9.74 9.52 -6.17
C SER A 91 -10.65 8.48 -6.84
N ALA A 92 -11.05 7.42 -6.13
CA ALA A 92 -12.01 6.44 -6.65
C ALA A 92 -13.36 7.08 -6.96
N SER A 93 -13.86 7.96 -6.08
CA SER A 93 -15.11 8.68 -6.29
C SER A 93 -15.02 9.66 -7.46
N ALA A 94 -13.88 10.34 -7.64
CA ALA A 94 -13.64 11.21 -8.78
C ALA A 94 -13.71 10.44 -10.11
N LEU A 95 -13.04 9.29 -10.18
CA LEU A 95 -13.05 8.41 -11.36
C LEU A 95 -14.46 7.92 -11.70
N ASP A 96 -15.24 7.45 -10.71
CA ASP A 96 -16.63 7.02 -10.94
C ASP A 96 -17.55 8.13 -11.45
N HIS A 97 -17.24 9.39 -11.13
CA HIS A 97 -17.96 10.55 -11.63
C HIS A 97 -17.41 11.10 -12.95
N GLY A 98 -16.47 10.38 -13.59
CA GLY A 98 -15.84 10.81 -14.84
C GLY A 98 -14.96 12.04 -14.69
N THR A 99 -14.50 12.33 -13.47
CA THR A 99 -13.54 13.40 -13.22
C THR A 99 -12.15 12.88 -13.54
N GLU A 100 -11.52 13.48 -14.55
CA GLU A 100 -10.16 13.11 -14.95
C GLU A 100 -9.18 13.28 -13.78
N GLN A 101 -8.39 12.24 -13.53
CA GLN A 101 -7.29 12.26 -12.56
C GLN A 101 -5.98 12.32 -13.33
N THR A 102 -5.09 13.24 -12.97
CA THR A 102 -3.76 13.26 -13.59
C THR A 102 -2.91 12.13 -13.03
N ALA A 103 -2.01 11.59 -13.87
CA ALA A 103 -1.04 10.58 -13.41
C ALA A 103 -0.27 11.04 -12.16
N ARG A 104 0.09 12.33 -12.09
CA ARG A 104 0.80 12.92 -10.96
C ARG A 104 -0.01 12.93 -9.66
N GLU A 105 -1.33 13.11 -9.73
CA GLU A 105 -2.21 13.07 -8.55
C GLU A 105 -2.33 11.66 -8.00
N LEU A 106 -2.46 10.68 -8.89
CA LEU A 106 -2.52 9.26 -8.51
C LEU A 106 -1.18 8.77 -7.97
N ASP A 107 -0.07 9.07 -8.65
CA ASP A 107 1.28 8.74 -8.18
C ASP A 107 1.50 9.29 -6.76
N ARG A 108 1.06 10.54 -6.48
CA ARG A 108 1.17 11.11 -5.14
C ARG A 108 0.30 10.36 -4.13
N SER A 109 -0.90 9.94 -4.51
CA SER A 109 -1.79 9.18 -3.64
C SER A 109 -1.23 7.78 -3.32
N PHE A 110 -0.64 7.11 -4.32
CA PHE A 110 0.03 5.82 -4.15
C PHE A 110 1.27 5.95 -3.27
N ALA A 111 2.10 6.98 -3.49
CA ALA A 111 3.25 7.26 -2.64
C ALA A 111 2.87 7.46 -1.17
N ARG A 112 1.75 8.14 -0.90
CA ARG A 112 1.24 8.35 0.47
C ARG A 112 0.73 7.06 1.11
N ALA A 113 0.03 6.23 0.34
CA ALA A 113 -0.46 4.93 0.81
C ALA A 113 0.68 3.99 1.18
N ASP A 114 1.67 3.84 0.30
CA ASP A 114 2.83 2.98 0.55
C ASP A 114 3.72 3.53 1.69
N HIS A 115 3.83 4.86 1.83
CA HIS A 115 4.49 5.49 2.99
C HIS A 115 3.78 5.16 4.31
N ALA A 116 2.44 5.24 4.33
CA ALA A 116 1.65 4.91 5.51
C ALA A 116 1.76 3.42 5.88
N MET A 117 1.78 2.52 4.89
CA MET A 117 2.04 1.10 5.10
C MET A 117 3.41 0.86 5.71
N ALA A 118 4.45 1.47 5.16
CA ALA A 118 5.81 1.32 5.65
C ALA A 118 5.97 1.80 7.11
N LEU A 119 5.28 2.89 7.49
CA LEU A 119 5.23 3.33 8.89
C LEU A 119 4.63 2.25 9.81
N ALA A 120 3.48 1.68 9.42
CA ALA A 120 2.79 0.68 10.23
C ALA A 120 3.58 -0.64 10.34
N GLN A 121 4.14 -1.13 9.23
CA GLN A 121 4.95 -2.34 9.19
C GLN A 121 6.24 -2.19 10.00
N ARG A 122 6.87 -1.00 9.99
CA ARG A 122 8.02 -0.71 10.86
C ARG A 122 7.65 -0.76 12.34
N GLU A 123 6.48 -0.24 12.73
CA GLU A 123 5.99 -0.34 14.11
C GLU A 123 5.73 -1.79 14.51
N GLN A 124 5.10 -2.58 13.64
CA GLN A 124 4.88 -4.02 13.85
C GLN A 124 6.21 -4.77 14.01
N ALA A 125 7.18 -4.49 13.13
CA ALA A 125 8.51 -5.10 13.19
C ALA A 125 9.21 -4.84 14.54
N ALA A 126 9.10 -3.63 15.09
CA ALA A 126 9.68 -3.31 16.41
C ALA A 126 8.90 -3.94 17.57
N GLN A 127 7.59 -4.11 17.44
CA GLN A 127 6.79 -4.85 18.40
C GLN A 127 7.24 -6.32 18.44
N SER A 128 7.30 -6.98 17.27
CA SER A 128 7.80 -8.36 17.13
C SER A 128 9.23 -8.51 17.64
N TRP A 129 10.09 -7.51 17.42
CA TRP A 129 11.44 -7.47 17.97
C TRP A 129 11.42 -7.52 19.50
N SER A 130 10.60 -6.67 20.13
CA SER A 130 10.47 -6.57 21.59
C SER A 130 9.93 -7.87 22.21
N GLU A 131 9.07 -8.57 21.47
CA GLU A 131 8.54 -9.90 21.82
C GLU A 131 9.53 -11.04 21.56
N LYS A 132 10.73 -10.74 21.06
CA LYS A 132 11.76 -11.71 20.64
C LYS A 132 11.31 -12.62 19.49
N ALA A 133 10.27 -12.24 18.76
CA ALA A 133 9.82 -12.90 17.54
C ALA A 133 10.69 -12.47 16.35
N TYR A 134 12.01 -12.70 16.43
CA TYR A 134 13.00 -12.14 15.49
C TYR A 134 12.71 -12.47 14.03
N ALA A 135 12.33 -13.71 13.72
CA ALA A 135 12.01 -14.08 12.35
C ALA A 135 10.79 -13.33 11.80
N ARG A 136 9.81 -13.04 12.66
CA ARG A 136 8.63 -12.24 12.32
C ARG A 136 9.00 -10.77 12.15
N SER A 137 9.75 -10.22 13.09
CA SER A 137 10.31 -8.86 13.01
C SER A 137 11.06 -8.64 11.70
N GLY A 138 11.88 -9.61 11.30
CA GLY A 138 12.61 -9.56 10.05
C GLY A 138 11.72 -9.49 8.82
N ARG A 139 10.63 -10.28 8.76
CA ARG A 139 9.67 -10.22 7.65
C ARG A 139 8.93 -8.89 7.60
N GLU A 140 8.42 -8.42 8.73
CA GLU A 140 7.72 -7.13 8.84
C GLU A 140 8.64 -5.95 8.46
N LEU A 141 9.93 -6.04 8.79
CA LEU A 141 10.92 -5.04 8.39
C LEU A 141 11.16 -5.02 6.88
N LYS A 142 11.17 -6.20 6.23
CA LYS A 142 11.26 -6.31 4.78
C LYS A 142 10.03 -5.74 4.09
N GLU A 143 8.84 -6.06 4.60
CA GLU A 143 7.60 -5.48 4.08
C GLU A 143 7.60 -3.95 4.18
N ALA A 144 8.10 -3.40 5.29
CA ALA A 144 8.28 -1.96 5.44
C ALA A 144 9.29 -1.37 4.44
N ALA A 145 10.36 -2.10 4.15
CA ALA A 145 11.35 -1.71 3.15
C ALA A 145 10.76 -1.69 1.73
N ASP A 146 10.02 -2.73 1.36
CA ASP A 146 9.34 -2.85 0.08
C ASP A 146 8.34 -1.70 -0.12
N SER A 147 7.49 -1.45 0.88
CA SER A 147 6.54 -0.34 0.85
C SER A 147 7.25 1.03 0.75
N LEU A 148 8.38 1.23 1.45
CA LEU A 148 9.15 2.47 1.30
C LEU A 148 9.73 2.62 -0.12
N ALA A 149 10.25 1.54 -0.71
CA ALA A 149 10.78 1.56 -2.06
C ALA A 149 9.69 1.87 -3.10
N SER A 150 8.52 1.24 -2.98
CA SER A 150 7.35 1.52 -3.83
C SER A 150 6.88 2.96 -3.69
N ALA A 151 6.78 3.47 -2.46
CA ALA A 151 6.45 4.88 -2.22
C ALA A 151 7.46 5.83 -2.90
N GLY A 152 8.75 5.48 -2.86
CA GLY A 152 9.82 6.18 -3.57
C GLY A 152 9.68 6.12 -5.09
N ASP A 153 9.26 4.98 -5.65
CA ASP A 153 9.04 4.80 -7.09
C ASP A 153 7.94 5.74 -7.60
N TRP A 154 6.83 5.84 -6.87
CA TRP A 154 5.75 6.76 -7.18
C TRP A 154 6.14 8.23 -6.98
N ALA A 155 6.91 8.55 -5.93
CA ALA A 155 7.37 9.92 -5.70
C ALA A 155 8.39 10.40 -6.75
N GLY A 156 9.21 9.49 -7.27
CA GLY A 156 10.21 9.74 -8.29
C GLY A 156 11.40 10.60 -7.83
N GLY A 157 12.23 11.00 -8.80
CA GLY A 157 13.35 11.93 -8.62
C GLY A 157 14.33 11.55 -7.49
N ARG A 158 14.73 12.54 -6.69
CA ARG A 158 15.66 12.36 -5.56
C ARG A 158 15.05 11.54 -4.41
N ALA A 159 13.73 11.63 -4.23
CA ALA A 159 13.02 10.89 -3.19
C ALA A 159 13.11 9.37 -3.42
N LYS A 160 12.98 8.93 -4.68
CA LYS A 160 13.19 7.53 -5.08
C LYS A 160 14.55 6.99 -4.62
N ALA A 161 15.65 7.65 -4.98
CA ALA A 161 16.99 7.18 -4.64
C ALA A 161 17.21 7.08 -3.12
N ALA A 162 16.73 8.06 -2.36
CA ALA A 162 16.84 8.05 -0.89
C ALA A 162 16.00 6.93 -0.26
N ALA A 163 14.76 6.74 -0.73
CA ALA A 163 13.86 5.68 -0.27
C ALA A 163 14.46 4.29 -0.53
N HIS A 164 14.97 4.04 -1.74
CA HIS A 164 15.61 2.77 -2.11
C HIS A 164 16.87 2.47 -1.27
N ALA A 165 17.69 3.49 -0.98
CA ALA A 165 18.87 3.30 -0.13
C ALA A 165 18.49 2.92 1.31
N ALA A 166 17.47 3.57 1.89
CA ALA A 166 16.97 3.23 3.21
C ALA A 166 16.30 1.84 3.24
N ALA A 167 15.52 1.50 2.21
CA ALA A 167 14.89 0.20 2.05
C ALA A 167 15.93 -0.93 1.96
N ALA A 168 17.00 -0.78 1.17
CA ALA A 168 18.05 -1.80 1.04
C ALA A 168 18.75 -2.11 2.38
N GLY A 169 18.97 -1.09 3.23
CA GLY A 169 19.52 -1.30 4.56
C GLY A 169 18.58 -2.08 5.49
N ALA A 170 17.29 -1.73 5.46
CA ALA A 170 16.27 -2.41 6.25
C ALA A 170 16.02 -3.86 5.78
N ASP A 171 16.00 -4.08 4.46
CA ASP A 171 15.86 -5.41 3.87
C ASP A 171 17.02 -6.31 4.29
N ALA A 172 18.27 -5.85 4.19
CA ALA A 172 19.44 -6.62 4.60
C ALA A 172 19.40 -7.05 6.09
N VAL A 173 18.94 -6.16 6.98
CA VAL A 173 18.74 -6.48 8.41
C VAL A 173 17.58 -7.46 8.58
N GLY A 174 16.46 -7.22 7.91
CA GLY A 174 15.27 -8.07 7.98
C GLY A 174 15.56 -9.50 7.50
N ASP A 175 16.39 -9.63 6.48
CA ASP A 175 16.87 -10.89 5.92
C ASP A 175 17.71 -11.70 6.93
N LYS A 176 18.61 -11.03 7.67
CA LYS A 176 19.39 -11.67 8.73
C LYS A 176 18.50 -12.14 9.88
N LEU A 177 17.54 -11.32 10.28
CA LEU A 177 16.58 -11.63 11.33
C LEU A 177 15.67 -12.81 10.94
N ALA A 178 15.13 -12.79 9.72
CA ALA A 178 14.23 -13.82 9.19
C ALA A 178 14.91 -15.21 9.11
N ARG A 179 16.20 -15.24 8.74
CA ARG A 179 16.98 -16.48 8.63
C ARG A 179 17.59 -16.96 9.96
N GLY A 180 17.42 -16.21 11.04
CA GLY A 180 18.03 -16.53 12.33
C GLY A 180 19.56 -16.48 12.30
N GLY A 181 20.14 -15.64 11.42
CA GLY A 181 21.59 -15.46 11.33
C GLY A 181 22.17 -14.76 12.57
N HIS A 182 23.49 -14.67 12.65
CA HIS A 182 24.15 -13.83 13.65
C HIS A 182 23.90 -12.35 13.35
N TRP A 183 23.31 -11.64 14.30
CA TRP A 183 23.09 -10.20 14.26
C TRP A 183 23.56 -9.55 15.55
N ALA A 184 24.06 -8.32 15.45
CA ALA A 184 24.32 -7.47 16.61
C ALA A 184 23.07 -6.61 16.90
N ARG A 185 22.76 -6.35 18.18
CA ARG A 185 21.64 -5.46 18.54
C ARG A 185 21.76 -4.07 17.92
N ASP A 186 22.97 -3.51 17.93
CA ASP A 186 23.25 -2.20 17.35
C ASP A 186 23.03 -2.16 15.82
N GLU A 187 23.30 -3.27 15.14
CA GLU A 187 23.01 -3.41 13.72
C GLU A 187 21.51 -3.34 13.45
N VAL A 188 20.71 -4.07 14.24
CA VAL A 188 19.26 -4.05 14.12
C VAL A 188 18.71 -2.66 14.42
N ALA A 189 19.14 -2.03 15.52
CA ALA A 189 18.74 -0.68 15.88
C ALA A 189 19.07 0.33 14.76
N SER A 190 20.26 0.26 14.19
CA SER A 190 20.68 1.10 13.06
C SER A 190 19.80 0.89 11.81
N GLY A 191 19.38 -0.34 11.54
CA GLY A 191 18.44 -0.66 10.45
C GLY A 191 17.08 0.01 10.63
N PHE A 192 16.48 -0.13 11.82
CA PHE A 192 15.21 0.53 12.16
C PHE A 192 15.30 2.06 12.13
N ASP A 193 16.41 2.63 12.58
CA ASP A 193 16.62 4.08 12.58
C ASP A 193 16.84 4.62 11.17
N SER A 194 17.59 3.90 10.34
CA SER A 194 17.82 4.28 8.93
C SER A 194 16.53 4.22 8.13
N LEU A 195 15.71 3.18 8.34
CA LEU A 195 14.38 3.10 7.76
C LEU A 195 13.48 4.25 8.23
N GLY A 196 13.49 4.55 9.53
CA GLY A 196 12.72 5.67 10.10
C GLY A 196 13.08 7.02 9.48
N ARG A 197 14.38 7.30 9.32
CA ARG A 197 14.84 8.52 8.62
C ARG A 197 14.41 8.55 7.16
N GLY A 198 14.51 7.43 6.45
CA GLY A 198 14.04 7.32 5.06
C GLY A 198 12.54 7.61 4.93
N LEU A 199 11.73 7.13 5.88
CA LEU A 199 10.30 7.42 5.94
C LEU A 199 10.03 8.90 6.22
N ASP A 200 10.74 9.54 7.13
CA ASP A 200 10.59 10.97 7.40
C ASP A 200 11.00 11.83 6.20
N ASP A 201 12.09 11.47 5.52
CA ASP A 201 12.59 12.16 4.33
C ASP A 201 11.60 12.06 3.16
N LEU A 202 11.12 10.84 2.88
CA LEU A 202 10.12 10.63 1.85
C LEU A 202 8.82 11.33 2.21
N GLY A 203 8.40 11.27 3.47
CA GLY A 203 7.18 11.90 3.96
C GLY A 203 7.17 13.40 3.67
N ARG A 204 8.29 14.08 3.94
CA ARG A 204 8.48 15.50 3.58
C ARG A 204 8.42 15.73 2.08
N ALA A 205 9.00 14.85 1.27
CA ALA A 205 9.00 15.00 -0.19
C ALA A 205 7.59 14.86 -0.81
N ILE A 206 6.72 14.03 -0.21
CA ILE A 206 5.35 13.80 -0.69
C ILE A 206 4.27 14.64 0.04
N GLY A 207 4.72 15.53 0.94
CA GLY A 207 3.88 16.48 1.66
C GLY A 207 3.00 15.84 2.74
N VAL A 208 3.48 14.77 3.40
CA VAL A 208 2.84 14.20 4.60
C VAL A 208 3.59 14.63 5.86
N ASN A 209 2.84 14.86 6.93
CA ASN A 209 3.38 15.30 8.22
C ASN A 209 3.54 14.17 9.24
N SER A 210 3.12 12.95 8.90
CA SER A 210 3.28 11.76 9.76
C SER A 210 4.75 11.37 9.83
N LYS A 211 5.24 11.12 11.05
CA LYS A 211 6.64 10.79 11.30
C LYS A 211 6.81 9.35 11.73
N ALA A 212 7.97 8.78 11.42
CA ALA A 212 8.41 7.54 12.01
C ALA A 212 8.63 7.74 13.50
N ARG A 213 7.85 7.04 14.33
CA ARG A 213 8.03 7.08 15.79
C ARG A 213 9.42 6.55 16.17
N SER A 214 10.00 7.09 17.24
CA SER A 214 11.14 6.45 17.90
C SER A 214 10.70 5.10 18.50
N LEU A 215 11.45 4.04 18.20
CA LEU A 215 11.13 2.67 18.60
C LEU A 215 12.19 2.12 19.56
N PRO A 216 11.80 1.36 20.61
CA PRO A 216 12.72 0.84 21.61
C PRO A 216 13.42 -0.44 21.10
N VAL A 217 14.23 -0.33 20.05
CA VAL A 217 14.91 -1.47 19.42
C VAL A 217 16.33 -1.72 19.95
N GLY A 218 16.86 -0.84 20.82
CA GLY A 218 18.20 -0.94 21.40
C GLY A 218 18.27 -1.29 22.90
N GLY A 219 17.13 -1.57 23.55
CA GLY A 219 17.03 -1.91 24.98
C GLY A 219 17.26 -3.37 25.32
#